data_AF-A0AAY3ZYS8-F1
#
_entry.id   AF-A0AAY3ZYS8-F1
#
_cell.length_a   1.000
_cell.length_b   1.000
_cell.length_c   1.000
_cell.angle_alpha   90.00
_cell.angle_beta   90.00
_cell.angle_gamma   90.00
#
_symmetry.space_group_name_H-M   'P 1'
#
loop_
_entity.id
_entity.type
_entity.pdbx_description
1 polymer ?
#
loop_
_entity_poly.entity_id
_entity_poly.type
_entity_poly.pdbx_seq_one_letter_code
_entity_poly.pdbx_strand_id
1 'polypeptide(L)'
;MSLADEFIQSPSYELLSRCTKDNLLYIAENYAIDLTSEDKKLKESLFKAVEPYRQKFRRLSKTDRITYVEFAREKENLFDRWCTSEHVTSREQLRELVLLEEFKNCVPDAVATYLHDRQVTTLAQAAVCADQYALTHKSVFVPFSSSPSRCIRS
;
A
#
# COMPACT_ATOMS: atom_id res chain seq x y z
N MET A 1 -17.02 12.54 13.06
CA MET A 1 -16.34 12.11 11.82
C MET A 1 -16.81 10.69 11.55
N SER A 2 -17.21 10.36 10.32
CA SER A 2 -17.62 9.00 10.00
C SER A 2 -16.39 8.12 9.81
N LEU A 3 -16.54 6.81 10.03
CA LEU A 3 -15.51 5.81 9.73
C LEU A 3 -15.06 5.84 8.26
N ALA A 4 -15.95 6.28 7.36
CA ALA A 4 -15.64 6.44 5.95
C ALA A 4 -14.76 7.68 5.70
N ASP A 5 -15.05 8.80 6.37
CA ASP A 5 -14.20 10.01 6.29
C ASP A 5 -12.80 9.74 6.87
N GLU A 6 -12.74 8.97 7.96
CA GLU A 6 -11.48 8.56 8.58
C GLU A 6 -10.67 7.63 7.66
N PHE A 7 -11.32 6.72 6.93
CA PHE A 7 -10.67 5.91 5.91
C PHE A 7 -10.23 6.74 4.69
N ILE A 8 -11.04 7.70 4.25
CA ILE A 8 -10.68 8.63 3.16
C ILE A 8 -9.47 9.49 3.55
N GLN A 9 -9.32 9.79 4.84
CA GLN A 9 -8.20 10.56 5.41
C GLN A 9 -6.98 9.71 5.80
N SER A 10 -7.14 8.40 5.94
CA SER A 10 -6.04 7.46 6.18
C SER A 10 -6.50 6.04 5.81
N PRO A 11 -6.25 5.60 4.56
CA PRO A 11 -6.71 4.29 4.14
C PRO A 11 -5.89 3.18 4.81
N SER A 12 -6.53 2.44 5.72
CA SER A 12 -5.92 1.29 6.38
C SER A 12 -6.83 0.06 6.35
N TYR A 13 -6.22 -1.12 6.31
CA TYR A 13 -6.96 -2.38 6.33
C TYR A 13 -7.77 -2.56 7.63
N GLU A 14 -7.26 -2.07 8.75
CA GLU A 14 -7.98 -2.09 10.03
C GLU A 14 -9.28 -1.28 9.98
N LEU A 15 -9.27 -0.09 9.36
CA LEU A 15 -10.47 0.73 9.22
C LEU A 15 -11.49 0.06 8.28
N LEU A 16 -11.05 -0.53 7.16
CA LEU A 16 -11.93 -1.31 6.26
C LEU A 16 -12.59 -2.49 6.97
N SER A 17 -11.88 -3.14 7.89
CA SER A 17 -12.42 -4.24 8.67
C SER A 17 -13.60 -3.81 9.53
N ARG A 18 -13.63 -2.54 9.97
CA ARG A 18 -14.65 -1.94 10.84
C ARG A 18 -15.74 -1.19 10.06
N CYS A 19 -15.52 -0.88 8.79
CA CYS A 19 -16.51 -0.25 7.92
C CYS A 19 -17.74 -1.15 7.69
N THR A 20 -18.91 -0.53 7.78
CA THR A 20 -20.20 -1.14 7.36
C THR A 20 -20.31 -1.16 5.84
N LYS A 21 -21.28 -1.91 5.32
CA LYS A 21 -21.50 -2.05 3.87
C LYS A 21 -21.73 -0.69 3.20
N ASP A 22 -22.49 0.19 3.84
CA ASP A 22 -22.78 1.54 3.34
C ASP A 22 -21.51 2.43 3.35
N ASN A 23 -20.68 2.31 4.38
CA ASN A 23 -19.38 3.01 4.41
C ASN A 23 -18.48 2.55 3.27
N LEU A 24 -18.44 1.25 2.97
CA LEU A 24 -17.63 0.71 1.87
C LEU A 24 -18.10 1.19 0.50
N LEU A 25 -19.42 1.30 0.30
CA LEU A 25 -20.00 1.84 -0.94
C LEU A 25 -19.73 3.34 -1.08
N TYR A 26 -19.85 4.11 0.00
CA TYR A 26 -19.53 5.53 0.01
C TYR A 26 -18.05 5.80 -0.28
N ILE A 27 -17.15 5.01 0.34
CA ILE A 27 -15.73 5.06 0.04
C ILE A 27 -15.50 4.71 -1.44
N ALA A 28 -16.13 3.65 -1.95
CA ALA A 28 -16.01 3.26 -3.35
C ALA A 28 -16.44 4.38 -4.32
N GLU A 29 -17.56 5.04 -4.03
CA GLU A 29 -18.06 6.20 -4.79
C GLU A 29 -17.05 7.37 -4.75
N ASN A 30 -16.48 7.67 -3.58
CA ASN A 30 -15.46 8.71 -3.43
C ASN A 30 -14.19 8.42 -4.23
N TYR A 31 -13.78 7.16 -4.31
CA TYR A 31 -12.64 6.73 -5.13
C TYR A 31 -13.02 6.41 -6.59
N ALA A 32 -14.27 6.66 -7.00
CA ALA A 32 -14.83 6.37 -8.31
C ALA A 32 -14.64 4.89 -8.75
N ILE A 33 -14.92 3.97 -7.83
CA ILE A 33 -14.84 2.53 -8.03
C ILE A 33 -16.26 1.97 -8.15
N ASP A 34 -16.53 1.29 -9.27
CA ASP A 34 -17.81 0.59 -9.49
C ASP A 34 -17.88 -0.70 -8.64
N LEU A 35 -18.11 -0.55 -7.33
CA LEU A 35 -18.46 -1.67 -6.45
C LEU A 35 -19.96 -1.75 -6.27
N THR A 36 -20.49 -2.96 -6.32
CA THR A 36 -21.92 -3.21 -6.11
C THR A 36 -22.17 -3.86 -4.76
N SER A 37 -23.37 -3.67 -4.23
CA SER A 37 -23.81 -4.29 -2.96
C SER A 37 -23.73 -5.83 -2.98
N GLU A 38 -23.61 -6.46 -4.15
CA GLU A 38 -23.54 -7.92 -4.32
C GLU A 38 -22.12 -8.49 -4.20
N ASP A 39 -21.09 -7.64 -4.16
CA ASP A 39 -19.70 -8.07 -4.02
C ASP A 39 -19.46 -8.75 -2.66
N LYS A 40 -19.38 -10.08 -2.65
CA LYS A 40 -19.13 -10.89 -1.43
C LYS A 40 -17.80 -10.57 -0.75
N LYS A 41 -16.93 -9.81 -1.42
CA LYS A 41 -15.60 -9.40 -0.96
C LYS A 41 -15.39 -7.88 -0.99
N LEU A 42 -16.43 -7.07 -0.78
CA LEU A 42 -16.35 -5.59 -0.79
C LEU A 42 -15.10 -5.02 -0.10
N LYS A 43 -14.74 -5.51 1.09
CA LYS A 43 -13.53 -5.06 1.82
C LYS A 43 -12.23 -5.38 1.09
N GLU A 44 -12.11 -6.59 0.57
CA GLU A 44 -10.91 -7.04 -0.16
C GLU A 44 -10.82 -6.38 -1.54
N SER A 45 -11.96 -6.21 -2.23
CA SER A 45 -12.05 -5.51 -3.51
C SER A 45 -11.76 -4.02 -3.36
N LEU A 46 -12.27 -3.38 -2.31
CA LEU A 46 -12.01 -1.98 -2.02
C LEU A 46 -10.55 -1.77 -1.61
N PHE A 47 -9.98 -2.62 -0.75
CA PHE A 47 -8.56 -2.57 -0.42
C PHE A 47 -7.68 -2.75 -1.67
N LYS A 48 -7.99 -3.73 -2.53
CA LYS A 48 -7.33 -3.92 -3.83
C LYS A 48 -7.53 -2.74 -4.80
N ALA A 49 -8.58 -1.96 -4.62
CA ALA A 49 -8.95 -0.82 -5.46
C ALA A 49 -8.48 0.54 -4.89
N VAL A 50 -7.99 0.59 -3.64
CA VAL A 50 -7.26 1.74 -3.04
C VAL A 50 -5.74 1.56 -3.19
N GLU A 51 -5.25 0.32 -3.25
CA GLU A 51 -3.87 -0.07 -3.61
C GLU A 51 -3.46 0.01 -5.13
N PRO A 52 -4.31 0.33 -6.13
CA PRO A 52 -3.96 0.21 -7.53
C PRO A 52 -3.29 1.47 -8.07
N TYR A 53 -3.36 2.65 -7.45
CA TYR A 53 -2.63 3.82 -7.99
C TYR A 53 -1.13 3.59 -7.96
N ARG A 54 -0.61 3.10 -6.83
CA ARG A 54 0.77 2.62 -6.68
C ARG A 54 1.11 1.51 -7.66
N GLN A 55 0.33 0.43 -7.65
CA GLN A 55 0.64 -0.73 -8.50
C GLN A 55 0.49 -0.43 -9.99
N LYS A 56 -0.51 0.37 -10.40
CA LYS A 56 -0.67 0.85 -11.77
C LYS A 56 0.49 1.77 -12.15
N PHE A 57 0.89 2.72 -11.31
CA PHE A 57 2.05 3.58 -11.57
C PHE A 57 3.33 2.77 -11.84
N ARG A 58 3.57 1.73 -11.03
CA ARG A 58 4.72 0.82 -11.16
C ARG A 58 4.63 -0.10 -12.38
N ARG A 59 3.44 -0.58 -12.73
CA ARG A 59 3.21 -1.52 -13.86
C ARG A 59 2.84 -0.85 -15.17
N LEU A 60 2.60 0.46 -15.19
CA LEU A 60 2.23 1.21 -16.39
C LEU A 60 3.38 1.12 -17.41
N SER A 61 3.08 0.56 -18.58
CA SER A 61 4.00 0.45 -19.70
C SER A 61 3.43 1.15 -20.93
N LYS A 62 4.30 1.75 -21.73
CA LYS A 62 3.89 2.40 -22.99
C LYS A 62 3.39 1.32 -23.95
N THR A 63 2.21 1.55 -24.51
CA THR A 63 1.66 0.71 -25.59
C THR A 63 1.66 1.49 -26.90
N ASP A 64 1.54 0.81 -28.04
CA ASP A 64 1.50 1.48 -29.35
C ASP A 64 0.20 2.25 -29.61
N ARG A 65 -0.78 2.11 -28.70
CA ARG A 65 -2.07 2.77 -28.77
C ARG A 65 -2.07 4.18 -28.18
N ILE A 66 -1.02 4.55 -27.44
CA ILE A 66 -0.90 5.85 -26.78
C ILE A 66 0.42 6.53 -27.19
N THR A 67 0.37 7.85 -27.31
CA THR A 67 1.58 8.66 -27.52
C THR A 67 2.42 8.74 -26.24
N TYR A 68 3.69 9.13 -26.38
CA TYR A 68 4.56 9.33 -25.21
C TYR A 68 4.06 10.46 -24.30
N VAL A 69 3.39 11.47 -24.85
CA VAL A 69 2.78 12.57 -24.08
C VAL A 69 1.63 12.06 -23.24
N GLU A 70 0.75 11.24 -23.82
CA GLU A 70 -0.38 10.62 -23.09
C GLU A 70 0.12 9.63 -22.04
N PHE A 71 1.14 8.84 -22.36
CA PHE A 71 1.78 7.94 -21.38
C PHE A 71 2.38 8.70 -20.20
N ALA A 72 3.09 9.81 -20.44
CA ALA A 72 3.65 10.63 -19.37
C ALA A 72 2.55 11.23 -18.47
N ARG A 73 1.49 11.78 -19.08
CA ARG A 73 0.33 12.31 -18.35
C ARG A 73 -0.36 11.25 -17.49
N GLU A 74 -0.56 10.05 -18.04
CA GLU A 74 -1.18 8.95 -17.28
C GLU A 74 -0.29 8.53 -16.10
N LYS A 75 1.04 8.54 -16.29
CA LYS A 75 2.01 8.23 -15.24
C LYS A 75 1.99 9.28 -14.13
N GLU A 76 1.91 10.56 -14.48
CA GLU A 76 1.78 11.68 -13.54
C GLU A 76 0.45 11.61 -12.77
N ASN A 77 -0.67 11.41 -13.47
CA ASN A 77 -1.99 11.27 -12.85
C ASN A 77 -2.05 10.13 -11.83
N LEU A 78 -1.46 8.97 -12.14
CA LEU A 78 -1.41 7.84 -11.21
C LEU A 78 -0.54 8.14 -9.99
N PHE A 79 0.57 8.85 -10.19
CA PHE A 79 1.44 9.27 -9.10
C PHE A 79 0.76 10.28 -8.18
N ASP A 80 0.10 11.30 -8.73
CA ASP A 80 -0.61 12.32 -7.95
C ASP A 80 -1.77 11.73 -7.16
N ARG A 81 -2.54 10.83 -7.79
CA ARG A 81 -3.62 10.10 -7.10
C ARG A 81 -3.08 9.21 -5.99
N TRP A 82 -1.93 8.57 -6.19
CA TRP A 82 -1.27 7.77 -5.15
C TRP A 82 -0.77 8.65 -3.99
N CYS A 83 -0.14 9.79 -4.28
CA CYS A 83 0.29 10.73 -3.23
C CYS A 83 -0.91 11.27 -2.44
N THR A 84 -2.02 11.55 -3.13
CA THR A 84 -3.26 12.03 -2.52
C THR A 84 -3.90 10.95 -1.64
N SER A 85 -3.92 9.69 -2.09
CA SER A 85 -4.49 8.58 -1.30
C SER A 85 -3.69 8.29 -0.03
N GLU A 86 -2.38 8.59 -0.04
CA GLU A 86 -1.49 8.36 1.09
C GLU A 86 -1.28 9.63 1.95
N HIS A 87 -2.03 10.69 1.67
CA HIS A 87 -1.95 11.97 2.39
C HIS A 87 -0.55 12.57 2.44
N VAL A 88 0.22 12.37 1.36
CA VAL A 88 1.57 12.87 1.22
C VAL A 88 1.50 14.36 0.87
N THR A 89 1.77 15.20 1.85
CA THR A 89 1.79 16.66 1.73
C THR A 89 3.19 17.25 1.62
N SER A 90 4.23 16.46 1.96
CA SER A 90 5.62 16.90 1.92
C SER A 90 6.54 15.93 1.18
N ARG A 91 7.66 16.46 0.71
CA ARG A 91 8.73 15.68 0.07
C ARG A 91 9.28 14.61 1.02
N GLU A 92 9.33 14.92 2.32
CA GLU A 92 9.76 14.01 3.37
C GLU A 92 8.79 12.84 3.52
N GLN A 93 7.48 13.09 3.52
CA GLN A 93 6.46 12.04 3.56
C GLN A 93 6.52 11.14 2.32
N LEU A 94 6.70 11.72 1.13
CA LEU A 94 6.89 10.93 -0.09
C LEU A 94 8.11 10.02 0.00
N ARG A 95 9.23 10.57 0.50
CA ARG A 95 10.47 9.82 0.70
C ARG A 95 10.25 8.65 1.64
N GLU A 96 9.64 8.88 2.81
CA GLU A 96 9.36 7.80 3.77
C GLU A 96 8.43 6.73 3.19
N LEU A 97 7.39 7.14 2.46
CA LEU A 97 6.46 6.24 1.81
C LEU A 97 7.14 5.29 0.82
N VAL A 98 7.98 5.83 -0.06
CA VAL A 98 8.74 5.03 -1.05
C VAL A 98 9.79 4.14 -0.35
N LEU A 99 10.44 4.63 0.71
CA LEU A 99 11.41 3.84 1.48
C LEU A 99 10.76 2.69 2.25
N LEU A 100 9.59 2.91 2.84
CA LEU A 100 8.83 1.88 3.53
C LEU A 100 8.31 0.82 2.58
N GLU A 101 7.87 1.22 1.39
CA GLU A 101 7.52 0.29 0.31
C GLU A 101 8.70 -0.64 0.00
N GLU A 102 9.87 -0.08 -0.28
CA GLU A 102 11.06 -0.87 -0.64
C GLU A 102 11.55 -1.74 0.52
N PHE A 103 11.52 -1.22 1.74
CA PHE A 103 11.90 -1.97 2.93
C PHE A 103 11.00 -3.19 3.15
N LYS A 104 9.68 -3.04 2.99
CA LYS A 104 8.72 -4.15 3.10
C LYS A 104 8.94 -5.23 2.03
N ASN A 105 9.36 -4.85 0.82
CA ASN A 105 9.69 -5.80 -0.24
C ASN A 105 10.99 -6.59 0.03
N CYS A 106 11.87 -6.07 0.89
CA CYS A 106 13.18 -6.64 1.19
C CYS A 106 13.20 -7.54 2.45
N VAL A 107 12.12 -7.58 3.22
CA VAL A 107 12.01 -8.38 4.46
C VAL A 107 11.10 -9.60 4.27
N PRO A 108 11.20 -10.64 5.10
CA PRO A 108 10.29 -11.78 5.03
C PRO A 108 8.83 -11.35 5.20
N ASP A 109 7.91 -12.04 4.51
CA ASP A 109 6.46 -11.73 4.53
C ASP A 109 5.91 -11.57 5.96
N ALA A 110 6.32 -12.44 6.88
CA ALA A 110 5.89 -12.38 8.28
C ALA A 110 6.30 -11.07 8.99
N VAL A 111 7.47 -10.53 8.65
CA VAL A 111 7.94 -9.22 9.12
C VAL A 111 7.19 -8.11 8.41
N ALA A 112 6.99 -8.20 7.09
CA ALA A 112 6.25 -7.20 6.33
C ALA A 112 4.81 -7.04 6.83
N THR A 113 4.12 -8.14 7.13
CA THR A 113 2.79 -8.14 7.76
C THR A 113 2.83 -7.47 9.12
N TYR A 114 3.78 -7.84 9.99
CA TYR A 114 3.92 -7.20 11.30
C TYR A 114 4.16 -5.69 11.21
N LEU A 115 4.97 -5.24 10.25
CA LEU A 115 5.22 -3.81 10.02
C LEU A 115 3.97 -3.07 9.50
N HIS A 116 3.16 -3.74 8.67
CA HIS A 116 1.88 -3.20 8.21
C HIS A 116 0.91 -3.02 9.38
N ASP A 117 0.75 -4.03 10.23
CA ASP A 117 -0.14 -4.00 11.40
C ASP A 117 0.25 -2.92 12.40
N ARG A 118 1.55 -2.59 12.49
CA ARG A 118 2.07 -1.51 13.36
C ARG A 118 1.90 -0.11 12.78
N GLN A 119 1.37 0.03 11.57
CA GLN A 119 1.16 1.31 10.87
C GLN A 119 2.39 2.22 10.92
N VAL A 120 3.57 1.66 10.68
CA VAL A 120 4.84 2.43 10.74
C VAL A 120 4.87 3.51 9.65
N THR A 121 5.25 4.72 10.02
CA THR A 121 5.25 5.89 9.12
C THR A 121 6.65 6.37 8.76
N THR A 122 7.69 5.83 9.41
CA THR A 122 9.09 6.14 9.11
C THR A 122 9.93 4.88 8.97
N LEU A 123 10.95 4.92 8.12
CA LEU A 123 11.89 3.83 7.91
C LEU A 123 12.61 3.46 9.22
N ALA A 124 12.98 4.45 10.02
CA ALA A 124 13.63 4.22 11.31
C ALA A 124 12.73 3.42 12.27
N GLN A 125 11.44 3.78 12.34
CA GLN A 125 10.47 3.03 13.14
C GLN A 125 10.28 1.61 12.60
N ALA A 126 10.22 1.44 11.28
CA ALA A 126 10.10 0.13 10.65
C ALA A 126 11.29 -0.79 10.99
N ALA A 127 12.51 -0.26 10.97
CA ALA A 127 13.71 -1.01 11.36
C ALA A 127 13.63 -1.47 12.83
N VAL A 128 13.30 -0.58 13.75
CA VAL A 128 13.14 -0.92 15.18
C VAL A 128 12.05 -1.98 15.39
N CYS A 129 10.91 -1.85 14.71
CA CYS A 129 9.84 -2.84 14.79
C CYS A 129 10.27 -4.20 14.24
N ALA A 130 11.03 -4.23 13.14
CA ALA A 130 11.56 -5.47 12.58
C ALA A 130 12.53 -6.17 13.56
N ASP A 131 13.39 -5.41 14.23
CA ASP A 131 14.28 -5.95 15.28
C ASP A 131 13.50 -6.51 16.46
N GLN A 132 12.45 -5.80 16.92
CA GLN A 132 11.57 -6.29 17.98
C GLN A 132 10.84 -7.58 17.58
N TYR A 133 10.35 -7.66 16.34
CA TYR A 133 9.73 -8.86 15.80
C TYR A 133 10.73 -10.02 15.83
N ALA A 134 11.95 -9.77 15.35
CA ALA A 134 13.01 -10.75 15.37
C ALA A 134 13.28 -11.25 16.80
N LEU A 135 13.41 -10.36 17.79
CA LEU A 135 13.68 -10.77 19.18
C LEU A 135 12.54 -11.57 19.83
N THR A 136 11.29 -11.23 19.52
CA THR A 136 10.10 -11.86 20.13
C THR A 136 9.66 -13.16 19.45
N HIS A 137 9.97 -13.31 18.16
CA HIS A 137 9.57 -14.47 17.35
C HIS A 137 10.74 -15.41 17.03
N LYS A 138 11.98 -15.09 17.45
CA LYS A 138 13.19 -15.94 17.30
C LYS A 138 13.23 -17.17 18.22
N SER A 139 12.22 -17.47 19.04
CA SER A 139 12.19 -18.77 19.74
C SER A 139 11.87 -19.96 18.82
N VAL A 140 11.57 -19.74 17.53
CA VAL A 140 11.20 -20.81 16.58
C VAL A 140 12.05 -20.87 15.31
N PHE A 141 12.93 -19.90 15.01
CA PHE A 141 13.71 -19.91 13.76
C PHE A 141 15.19 -20.20 13.98
N VAL A 142 15.57 -21.45 13.69
CA VAL A 142 16.93 -21.95 13.45
C VAL A 142 17.62 -21.19 12.29
N PRO A 143 18.96 -21.14 12.23
CA PRO A 143 19.72 -20.04 11.66
C PRO A 143 19.72 -20.00 10.13
N PHE A 144 19.91 -18.77 9.65
CA PHE A 144 20.27 -18.37 8.30
C PHE A 144 21.21 -19.37 7.61
N SER A 145 20.67 -20.21 6.71
CA SER A 145 21.46 -20.75 5.61
C SER A 145 21.45 -19.72 4.50
N SER A 146 22.60 -19.08 4.32
CA SER A 146 22.95 -18.16 3.25
C SER A 146 22.55 -18.70 1.87
N SER A 147 21.75 -17.92 1.15
CA SER A 147 21.70 -17.96 -0.31
C SER A 147 21.35 -16.55 -0.82
N PRO A 148 22.31 -15.80 -1.39
CA PRO A 148 22.03 -14.51 -1.99
C PRO A 148 21.52 -14.77 -3.40
N SER A 149 20.22 -14.61 -3.67
CA SER A 149 19.69 -14.60 -5.06
C SER A 149 18.27 -14.05 -5.13
N ARG A 150 18.16 -12.72 -5.17
CA ARG A 150 17.58 -12.02 -6.33
C ARG A 150 17.64 -10.50 -6.14
N CYS A 151 18.77 -9.92 -6.57
CA CYS A 151 18.64 -8.74 -7.41
C CYS A 151 18.15 -9.20 -8.78
N ILE A 152 17.23 -8.43 -9.34
CA ILE A 152 16.93 -8.14 -10.75
C ILE A 152 15.41 -8.09 -10.93
N ARG A 153 14.91 -6.87 -11.11
CA ARG A 153 14.14 -6.42 -12.28
C ARG A 153 13.97 -4.90 -12.11
N SER A 154 14.79 -4.11 -12.80
CA SER A 154 14.59 -3.64 -14.20
C SER A 154 13.28 -2.88 -14.34
#